data_AF-A0A7C4B4D5-F1
#
_entry.id   AF-A0A7C4B4D5-F1
#
_cell.length_a   1.000
_cell.length_b   1.000
_cell.length_c   1.000
_cell.angle_alpha   90.00
_cell.angle_beta   90.00
_cell.angle_gamma   90.00
#
_symmetry.space_group_name_H-M   'P 1'
#
loop_
_entity.id
_entity.type
_entity.pdbx_description
1 polymer ?
#
loop_
_entity_poly.entity_id
_entity_poly.type
_entity_poly.pdbx_seq_one_letter_code
_entity_poly.pdbx_strand_id
1 'polypeptide(L)'
;MQRLVNPNRIWLAAEIRVKILKEGIEKAGGMNPLARILGYRSKVHPGWNVQLLLLGERPFTLARLQTLCEFTGYQLEEVLKHMVRKEQITAVANARALRDYGFGYLLR
;
A
#
# COMPACT_ATOMS: atom_id res chain seq x y z
N MET A 1 0.70 -27.27 5.40
CA MET A 1 -0.44 -26.69 4.65
C MET A 1 -0.25 -25.18 4.51
N GLN A 2 0.49 -24.73 3.49
CA GLN A 2 0.51 -23.30 3.12
C GLN A 2 -0.73 -23.03 2.28
N ARG A 3 -1.77 -22.46 2.90
CA ARG A 3 -2.97 -22.01 2.16
C ARG A 3 -2.53 -20.86 1.25
N LEU A 4 -2.37 -21.20 -0.03
CA LEU A 4 -2.30 -20.35 -1.21
C LEU A 4 -2.50 -18.86 -0.93
N VAL A 5 -1.39 -18.12 -0.82
CA VAL A 5 -1.41 -16.66 -0.98
C VAL A 5 -2.00 -16.42 -2.36
N ASN A 6 -3.21 -15.88 -2.43
CA ASN A 6 -3.73 -15.44 -3.73
C ASN A 6 -2.79 -14.32 -4.20
N PRO A 7 -1.98 -14.52 -5.25
CA PRO A 7 -0.96 -13.56 -5.66
C PRO A 7 -1.57 -12.22 -6.08
N ASN A 8 -2.90 -12.17 -6.25
CA ASN A 8 -3.64 -10.97 -6.60
C ASN A 8 -4.29 -10.27 -5.38
N ARG A 9 -4.13 -10.79 -4.15
CA ARG A 9 -4.69 -10.20 -2.93
C ARG A 9 -3.73 -10.28 -1.75
N ILE A 10 -2.75 -9.39 -1.73
CA ILE A 10 -1.77 -9.25 -0.64
C ILE A 10 -2.21 -8.10 0.26
N TRP A 11 -2.48 -8.42 1.52
CA TRP A 11 -2.78 -7.45 2.56
C TRP A 11 -1.57 -7.31 3.47
N LEU A 12 -1.16 -6.07 3.72
CA LEU A 12 -0.02 -5.76 4.58
C LEU A 12 -0.50 -5.09 5.86
N ALA A 13 0.21 -5.30 6.97
CA ALA A 13 -0.01 -4.58 8.22
C ALA A 13 -0.02 -3.05 7.99
N ALA A 14 -0.83 -2.32 8.77
CA ALA A 14 -1.04 -0.89 8.53
C ALA A 14 0.26 -0.08 8.54
N GLU A 15 1.14 -0.34 9.51
CA GLU A 15 2.41 0.39 9.66
C GLU A 15 3.31 0.22 8.43
N ILE A 16 3.60 -1.02 8.02
CA ILE A 16 4.47 -1.26 6.86
C ILE A 16 3.86 -0.72 5.57
N ARG A 17 2.52 -0.88 5.42
CA ARG A 17 1.79 -0.46 4.22
C ARG A 17 1.82 1.05 4.05
N VAL A 18 1.50 1.78 5.11
CA VAL A 18 1.48 3.24 5.07
C VAL A 18 2.90 3.78 4.91
N LYS A 19 3.89 3.18 5.58
CA LYS A 19 5.31 3.54 5.43
C LYS A 19 5.82 3.43 3.98
N ILE A 20 5.72 2.25 3.37
CA ILE A 20 6.26 2.04 2.01
C ILE A 20 5.52 2.87 0.96
N LEU A 21 4.21 3.09 1.15
CA LEU A 21 3.43 3.99 0.30
C LEU A 21 3.83 5.46 0.50
N LYS A 22 4.10 5.91 1.74
CA LYS A 22 4.59 7.26 2.03
C LYS A 22 5.89 7.53 1.28
N GLU A 23 6.87 6.64 1.43
CA GLU A 23 8.18 6.76 0.79
C GLU A 23 8.05 6.70 -0.75
N GLY A 24 7.19 5.82 -1.27
CA GLY A 24 6.86 5.79 -2.70
C GLY A 24 6.21 7.08 -3.19
N ILE A 25 5.30 7.68 -2.41
CA ILE A 25 4.63 8.95 -2.74
C ILE A 25 5.64 10.09 -2.77
N GLU A 26 6.50 10.18 -1.75
CA GLU A 26 7.54 11.20 -1.66
C GLU A 26 8.53 11.08 -2.82
N LYS A 27 9.04 9.87 -3.07
CA LYS A 27 9.99 9.61 -4.16
C LYS A 27 9.39 9.90 -5.54
N ALA A 28 8.10 9.63 -5.74
CA ALA A 28 7.42 9.91 -7.00
C ALA A 28 6.98 11.38 -7.14
N GLY A 29 7.05 12.19 -6.08
CA GLY A 29 6.54 13.57 -6.08
C GLY A 29 5.01 13.69 -5.98
N GLY A 30 4.33 12.65 -5.48
CA GLY A 30 2.89 12.65 -5.21
C GLY A 30 2.18 11.31 -5.47
N MET A 31 0.91 11.22 -5.04
CA MET A 31 0.09 10.01 -5.22
C MET A 31 -0.21 9.69 -6.69
N ASN A 32 -0.46 10.71 -7.52
CA ASN A 32 -0.75 10.52 -8.94
C ASN A 32 0.46 9.99 -9.73
N PRO A 33 1.67 10.57 -9.59
CA PRO A 33 2.89 9.97 -10.13
C PRO A 33 3.12 8.53 -9.66
N LEU A 34 3.03 8.26 -8.36
CA LEU A 34 3.21 6.89 -7.84
C LEU A 34 2.21 5.93 -8.48
N ALA A 35 0.94 6.33 -8.57
CA ALA A 35 -0.08 5.49 -9.18
C ALA A 35 0.25 5.10 -10.64
N ARG A 36 0.85 6.01 -11.42
CA ARG A 36 1.29 5.71 -12.79
C ARG A 36 2.44 4.71 -12.81
N ILE A 37 3.40 4.85 -11.89
CA ILE A 37 4.52 3.90 -11.71
C ILE A 37 3.99 2.50 -11.39
N LEU A 38 2.97 2.41 -10.52
CA LEU A 38 2.30 1.15 -10.17
C LEU A 38 1.34 0.63 -11.27
N GLY A 39 1.36 1.24 -12.45
CA GLY A 39 0.57 0.80 -13.61
C GLY A 39 -0.94 1.07 -13.51
N TYR A 40 -1.38 1.99 -12.63
CA TYR A 40 -2.77 2.43 -12.63
C TYR A 40 -3.00 3.42 -13.78
N ARG A 41 -3.97 3.10 -14.66
CA ARG A 41 -4.24 3.82 -15.92
C ARG A 41 -5.47 4.73 -15.87
N SER A 42 -6.03 5.02 -14.69
CA SER A 42 -7.18 5.92 -14.59
C SER A 42 -6.83 7.29 -15.18
N LYS A 43 -7.62 7.74 -16.17
CA LYS A 43 -7.44 9.04 -16.83
C LYS A 43 -7.85 10.22 -15.93
N VAL A 44 -8.71 9.97 -14.95
CA VAL A 44 -9.34 11.01 -14.13
C VAL A 44 -8.66 11.13 -12.76
N HIS A 45 -8.51 10.01 -12.03
CA HIS A 45 -7.91 10.00 -10.69
C HIS A 45 -7.02 8.78 -10.46
N PRO A 46 -5.79 8.74 -11.00
CA PRO A 46 -4.89 7.60 -10.80
C PRO A 46 -4.52 7.40 -9.32
N GLY A 47 -4.33 8.49 -8.56
CA GLY A 47 -4.03 8.48 -7.13
C GLY A 47 -5.11 7.85 -6.24
N TRP A 48 -6.35 7.70 -6.72
CA TRP A 48 -7.43 7.05 -5.96
C TRP A 48 -7.06 5.63 -5.54
N ASN A 49 -6.39 4.87 -6.42
CA ASN A 49 -5.96 3.52 -6.07
C ASN A 49 -4.92 3.50 -4.96
N VAL A 50 -4.00 4.48 -4.97
CA VAL A 50 -2.98 4.63 -3.91
C VAL A 50 -3.66 5.03 -2.60
N GLN A 51 -4.67 5.90 -2.64
CA GLN A 51 -5.47 6.26 -1.47
C GLN A 51 -6.21 5.04 -0.90
N LEU A 52 -6.85 4.20 -1.74
CA LEU A 52 -7.50 2.97 -1.28
C LEU A 52 -6.51 1.97 -0.66
N LEU A 53 -5.27 1.91 -1.17
CA LEU A 53 -4.20 1.12 -0.56
C LEU A 53 -3.80 1.70 0.81
N LEU A 54 -3.64 3.01 0.93
CA LEU A 54 -3.35 3.70 2.20
C LEU A 54 -4.43 3.40 3.24
N LEU A 55 -5.70 3.56 2.87
CA LEU A 55 -6.86 3.31 3.72
C LEU A 55 -7.03 1.83 4.09
N GLY A 56 -6.30 0.91 3.45
CA GLY A 56 -6.45 -0.52 3.71
C GLY A 56 -7.76 -1.10 3.17
N GLU A 57 -8.37 -0.43 2.18
CA GLU A 57 -9.62 -0.86 1.54
C GLU A 57 -9.36 -1.79 0.34
N ARG A 58 -8.14 -1.74 -0.21
CA ARG A 58 -7.73 -2.53 -1.37
C ARG A 58 -6.43 -3.29 -1.05
N PRO A 59 -6.30 -4.57 -1.49
CA PRO A 59 -5.03 -5.28 -1.41
C PRO A 59 -4.10 -4.91 -2.58
N PHE A 60 -2.82 -5.22 -2.43
CA PHE A 60 -1.88 -5.23 -3.55
C PHE A 60 -2.07 -6.48 -4.41
N THR A 61 -1.74 -6.35 -5.69
CA THR A 61 -1.32 -7.52 -6.49
C THR A 61 0.18 -7.70 -6.33
N LEU A 62 0.69 -8.92 -6.44
CA LEU A 62 2.11 -9.23 -6.32
C LEU A 62 2.96 -8.35 -7.24
N ALA A 63 2.56 -8.24 -8.52
CA ALA A 63 3.25 -7.39 -9.49
C ALA A 63 3.36 -5.93 -9.03
N ARG A 64 2.30 -5.34 -8.46
CA ARG A 64 2.34 -3.94 -8.00
C ARG A 64 3.14 -3.77 -6.72
N LEU A 65 3.07 -4.76 -5.82
CA LEU A 65 3.89 -4.73 -4.61
C LEU A 65 5.37 -4.84 -4.98
N GLN A 66 5.71 -5.71 -5.92
CA GLN A 66 7.06 -5.84 -6.45
C GLN A 66 7.53 -4.53 -7.10
N THR A 67 6.74 -3.92 -7.99
CA THR A 67 7.08 -2.61 -8.58
C THR A 67 7.28 -1.54 -7.52
N LEU A 68 6.44 -1.52 -6.47
CA LEU A 68 6.61 -0.58 -5.36
C LEU A 68 7.91 -0.83 -4.60
N CYS A 69 8.25 -2.08 -4.30
CA CYS A 69 9.46 -2.47 -3.60
C CYS A 69 10.72 -2.12 -4.41
N GLU A 70 10.75 -2.46 -5.70
CA GLU A 70 11.83 -2.07 -6.63
C GLU A 70 11.96 -0.55 -6.71
N PHE A 71 10.85 0.17 -6.81
CA PHE A 71 10.86 1.62 -6.87
C PHE A 71 11.34 2.27 -5.57
N THR A 72 11.03 1.70 -4.41
CA THR A 72 11.40 2.25 -3.09
C THR A 72 12.73 1.70 -2.55
N GLY A 73 13.27 0.62 -3.13
CA GLY A 73 14.49 -0.04 -2.69
C GLY A 73 14.29 -1.09 -1.60
N TYR A 74 13.06 -1.50 -1.30
CA TYR A 74 12.77 -2.56 -0.34
C TYR A 74 12.95 -3.94 -0.98
N GLN A 75 13.36 -4.92 -0.17
CA GLN A 75 13.31 -6.32 -0.56
C GLN A 75 11.88 -6.85 -0.42
N LEU A 76 11.35 -7.44 -1.49
CA LEU A 76 9.97 -7.93 -1.53
C LEU A 76 9.72 -8.97 -0.44
N GLU A 77 10.68 -9.87 -0.21
CA GLU A 77 10.64 -10.95 0.77
C GLU A 77 10.47 -10.40 2.19
N GLU A 78 11.18 -9.32 2.53
CA GLU A 78 11.07 -8.66 3.83
C GLU A 78 9.69 -8.01 4.01
N VAL A 79 9.16 -7.36 2.97
CA VAL A 79 7.83 -6.76 3.01
C VAL A 79 6.75 -7.84 3.16
N LEU A 80 6.90 -8.99 2.49
CA LEU A 80 5.95 -10.10 2.55
C LEU A 80 5.87 -10.75 3.94
N LYS A 81 6.88 -10.63 4.81
CA LYS A 81 6.82 -11.10 6.21
C LYS A 81 5.74 -10.37 7.03
N HIS A 82 5.36 -9.17 6.61
CA HIS A 82 4.33 -8.36 7.25
C HIS A 82 2.92 -8.57 6.64
N MET A 83 2.76 -9.61 5.81
CA MET A 83 1.46 -9.96 5.25
C MET A 83 0.51 -10.40 6.38
N VAL A 84 -0.72 -9.90 6.32
CA VAL A 84 -1.79 -10.19 7.27
C VAL A 84 -3.04 -10.65 6.54
N ARG A 85 -4.05 -11.15 7.27
CA ARG A 85 -5.39 -11.32 6.71
C ARG A 85 -6.13 -9.98 6.69
N LYS A 86 -7.13 -9.86 5.81
CA LYS A 86 -7.94 -8.63 5.69
C LYS A 86 -8.55 -8.23 7.04
N GLU A 87 -9.02 -9.20 7.82
CA GLU A 87 -9.70 -9.01 9.10
C GLU A 87 -8.78 -8.41 10.17
N GLN A 88 -7.46 -8.49 9.98
CA GLN A 88 -6.46 -7.91 10.88
C GLN A 88 -6.17 -6.44 10.59
N ILE A 89 -6.70 -5.87 9.49
CA ILE A 89 -6.61 -4.44 9.20
C ILE A 89 -7.72 -3.74 9.97
N THR A 90 -7.44 -3.34 11.20
CA THR A 90 -8.41 -2.64 12.05
C THR A 90 -8.42 -1.15 11.75
N ALA A 91 -9.59 -0.52 11.90
CA ALA A 91 -9.74 0.93 11.73
C ALA A 91 -8.82 1.70 12.70
N VAL A 92 -8.64 1.19 13.92
CA VAL A 92 -7.77 1.79 14.94
C VAL A 92 -6.30 1.77 14.52
N ALA A 93 -5.78 0.60 14.12
CA ALA A 93 -4.39 0.47 13.68
C ALA A 93 -4.12 1.28 12.41
N ASN A 94 -5.08 1.29 11.48
CA ASN A 94 -5.00 2.06 10.25
C ASN A 94 -5.00 3.58 10.52
N ALA A 95 -5.91 4.05 11.38
CA ALA A 95 -5.98 5.47 11.75
C ALA A 95 -4.74 5.96 12.48
N ARG A 96 -4.15 5.12 13.34
CA ARG A 96 -2.87 5.42 13.98
C ARG A 96 -1.76 5.56 12.95
N ALA A 97 -1.55 4.55 12.11
CA ALA A 97 -0.52 4.58 11.08
C ALA A 97 -0.68 5.77 10.12
N LEU A 98 -1.90 6.07 9.67
CA LEU A 98 -2.15 7.23 8.81
C LEU A 98 -1.78 8.55 9.49
N ARG A 99 -2.06 8.73 10.78
CA ARG A 99 -1.62 9.94 11.52
C ARG A 99 -0.10 10.01 11.64
N ASP A 100 0.52 8.91 12.05
CA ASP A 100 1.97 8.83 12.30
C ASP A 100 2.79 9.17 11.03
N TYR A 101 2.27 8.85 9.85
CA TYR A 101 2.91 9.14 8.55
C TYR A 101 2.33 10.37 7.82
N GLY A 102 1.54 11.21 8.49
CA GLY A 102 1.07 12.50 7.95
C GLY A 102 -0.13 12.44 7.00
N PHE A 103 -0.84 11.31 6.95
CA PHE A 103 -2.06 11.10 6.17
C PHE A 103 -3.36 11.17 7.00
N GLY A 104 -3.31 11.74 8.21
CA GLY A 104 -4.49 11.86 9.07
C GLY A 104 -5.68 12.59 8.42
N TYR A 105 -5.41 13.45 7.43
CA TYR A 105 -6.44 14.15 6.65
C TYR A 105 -7.32 13.24 5.77
N LEU A 106 -6.96 11.96 5.62
CA LEU A 106 -7.75 10.95 4.90
C LEU A 106 -8.82 10.27 5.77
N LEU A 107 -8.82 10.48 7.08
CA LEU A 107 -9.73 9.83 8.05
C LEU A 107 -11.09 10.55 8.19
N ARG A 108 -11.50 11.34 7.20
CA ARG A 108 -12.70 12.19 7.26
C ARG A 108 -13.97 11.38 7.11
#